data_AF-A0A0R2ETG9-F1
#
_entry.id   AF-A0A0R2ETG9-F1
#
_cell.length_a   1.000
_cell.length_b   1.000
_cell.length_c   1.000
_cell.angle_alpha   90.00
_cell.angle_beta   90.00
_cell.angle_gamma   90.00
#
_symmetry.space_group_name_H-M   'P 1'
#
loop_
_entity.id
_entity.type
_entity.pdbx_description
1 polymer ?
#
loop_
_entity_poly.entity_id
_entity_poly.type
_entity_poly.pdbx_seq_one_letter_code
_entity_poly.pdbx_strand_id
1 'polypeptide(L)' 'MSEENPIYVKTSDKENLILSMLAISQKMSGTLPTKSDFFDSLKELDVDPSPEFIEEVKKNFPGIGL' A
#
# COMPACT_ATOMS: atom_id res chain seq x y z
N MET A 1 -6.44 19.29 -19.64
CA MET A 1 -6.99 18.25 -18.76
C MET A 1 -6.11 17.04 -18.94
N SER A 2 -5.31 16.69 -17.94
CA SER A 2 -4.48 15.49 -18.00
C SER A 2 -5.39 14.29 -17.76
N GLU A 3 -5.55 13.42 -18.75
CA GLU A 3 -6.26 12.15 -18.59
C GLU A 3 -5.44 11.28 -17.61
N GLU A 4 -5.89 11.21 -16.36
CA GLU A 4 -5.37 10.20 -15.45
C GLU A 4 -5.89 8.84 -15.91
N ASN A 5 -5.00 8.06 -16.53
CA ASN A 5 -5.30 6.69 -16.89
C ASN A 5 -5.68 5.89 -15.64
N PRO A 6 -6.83 5.19 -15.61
CA PRO A 6 -7.22 4.37 -14.48
C PRO A 6 -6.20 3.24 -14.27
N ILE A 7 -5.71 3.11 -13.02
CA ILE A 7 -4.82 2.03 -12.61
C ILE A 7 -5.68 0.78 -12.37
N TYR A 8 -5.51 -0.24 -13.21
CA TYR A 8 -6.17 -1.53 -13.05
C TYR A 8 -5.22 -2.54 -12.40
N VAL A 9 -5.57 -3.02 -11.22
CA VAL A 9 -4.78 -3.98 -10.46
C VAL A 9 -5.56 -5.29 -10.30
N LYS A 10 -4.91 -6.42 -10.60
CA LYS A 10 -5.53 -7.74 -10.40
C LYS A 10 -5.66 -8.01 -8.89
N THR A 11 -6.89 -8.11 -8.40
CA THR A 11 -7.24 -8.29 -6.98
C THR A 11 -6.94 -9.69 -6.42
N SER A 12 -6.52 -10.63 -7.27
CA SER A 12 -6.05 -11.95 -6.85
C SER A 12 -4.70 -11.90 -6.11
N ASP A 13 -4.04 -10.73 -6.12
CA ASP A 13 -2.82 -10.46 -5.40
C ASP A 13 -3.10 -9.43 -4.30
N LYS A 14 -3.11 -9.92 -3.04
CA LYS A 14 -3.45 -9.11 -1.86
C LYS A 14 -2.44 -7.97 -1.66
N GLU A 15 -1.17 -8.18 -1.97
CA GLU A 15 -0.10 -7.19 -1.82
C GLU A 15 -0.30 -6.02 -2.77
N ASN A 16 -0.60 -6.34 -4.03
CA ASN A 16 -0.90 -5.35 -5.06
C ASN A 16 -2.17 -4.52 -4.74
N LEU A 17 -3.18 -5.15 -4.14
CA LEU A 17 -4.35 -4.44 -3.62
C LEU A 17 -3.96 -3.47 -2.49
N ILE A 18 -3.12 -3.90 -1.54
CA ILE A 18 -2.65 -3.06 -0.44
C ILE A 18 -1.84 -1.87 -0.95
N LEU A 19 -0.92 -2.06 -1.91
CA LEU A 19 -0.18 -0.96 -2.54
C LEU A 19 -1.12 0.08 -3.15
N SER A 20 -2.18 -0.38 -3.83
CA SER A 20 -3.18 0.48 -4.43
C SER A 20 -3.95 1.28 -3.38
N MET A 21 -4.33 0.63 -2.27
CA MET A 21 -5.01 1.28 -1.16
C MET A 21 -4.13 2.32 -0.47
N LEU A 22 -2.83 2.04 -0.28
CA LEU A 22 -1.87 3.02 0.26
C LEU A 22 -1.74 4.24 -0.66
N ALA A 23 -1.62 4.02 -1.98
CA ALA A 23 -1.53 5.10 -2.96
C ALA A 23 -2.79 5.98 -2.96
N ILE A 24 -3.97 5.35 -2.91
CA ILE A 24 -5.26 6.06 -2.82
C ILE A 24 -5.34 6.83 -1.50
N SER A 25 -5.01 6.20 -0.38
CA SER A 25 -5.03 6.83 0.94
C SER A 25 -4.12 8.06 0.99
N GLN A 26 -2.91 7.97 0.43
CA GLN A 26 -1.98 9.09 0.35
C GLN A 26 -2.52 10.22 -0.53
N LYS A 27 -3.12 9.90 -1.68
CA LYS A 27 -3.68 10.90 -2.59
C LYS A 27 -4.93 11.59 -2.02
N MET A 28 -5.77 10.86 -1.28
CA MET A 28 -7.02 11.37 -0.72
C MET A 28 -6.84 12.06 0.63
N SER A 29 -6.10 11.46 1.56
CA SER A 29 -5.95 11.96 2.93
C SER A 29 -4.68 12.77 3.15
N GLY A 30 -3.67 12.64 2.27
CA GLY A 30 -2.33 13.18 2.48
C GLY A 30 -1.53 12.47 3.59
N THR A 31 -2.10 11.44 4.22
CA THR A 31 -1.50 10.73 5.35
C THR A 31 -1.21 9.28 5.01
N LEU A 32 -0.10 8.77 5.57
CA LEU A 32 0.30 7.37 5.51
C LEU A 32 0.14 6.75 6.91
N PRO A 33 -0.15 5.43 6.99
CA PRO A 33 -0.20 4.74 8.27
C PRO A 33 1.17 4.72 8.94
N THR A 34 1.20 4.59 10.27
CA THR A 34 2.46 4.28 10.96
C THR A 34 2.88 2.84 10.66
N LYS A 35 4.16 2.51 10.93
CA LYS A 35 4.64 1.13 10.86
C LYS A 35 3.75 0.14 11.61
N SER A 36 3.29 0.49 12.82
CA SER A 36 2.43 -0.40 13.61
C SER A 36 1.10 -0.61 12.91
N ASP A 37 0.40 0.48 12.54
CA ASP A 37 -0.91 0.40 11.90
C ASP A 37 -0.85 -0.39 10.59
N PHE A 38 0.25 -0.26 9.85
CA PHE A 38 0.49 -1.02 8.62
C PHE A 38 0.55 -2.53 8.90
N PHE A 39 1.37 -2.99 9.85
CA PHE A 39 1.48 -4.42 10.17
C PHE A 39 0.23 -4.96 10.86
N ASP A 40 -0.44 -4.16 11.69
CA ASP A 40 -1.72 -4.53 12.29
C ASP A 40 -2.78 -4.77 11.20
N SER A 41 -2.84 -3.89 10.19
CA SER A 41 -3.72 -4.04 9.03
C SER A 41 -3.40 -5.30 8.20
N LEU A 42 -2.11 -5.61 7.98
CA LEU A 42 -1.71 -6.84 7.27
C LEU A 42 -2.18 -8.09 8.01
N LYS A 43 -2.05 -8.09 9.33
CA LYS A 43 -2.50 -9.19 10.18
C LYS A 43 -4.02 -9.35 10.16
N GLU A 44 -4.77 -8.26 10.22
CA GLU A 44 -6.24 -8.28 10.11
C GLU A 44 -6.71 -8.81 8.75
N LEU A 45 -5.96 -8.56 7.68
CA LEU A 45 -6.25 -9.03 6.32
C LEU A 45 -5.74 -10.46 6.03
N ASP A 46 -5.12 -11.10 7.02
CA ASP A 46 -4.47 -12.40 6.87
C ASP A 46 -3.49 -12.41 5.67
N VAL A 47 -2.61 -11.41 5.67
CA VAL A 47 -1.55 -11.21 4.68
C VAL A 47 -0.21 -11.39 5.37
N ASP A 48 0.53 -12.40 4.92
CA ASP A 48 1.94 -12.54 5.25
C ASP A 48 2.76 -11.87 4.12
N PRO A 49 3.34 -10.68 4.35
CA PRO A 49 3.99 -9.92 3.29
C PRO A 49 5.32 -10.57 2.86
N SER A 50 5.52 -10.69 1.55
CA SER A 50 6.80 -11.06 0.97
C SER A 50 7.87 -9.99 1.26
N PRO A 51 9.16 -10.39 1.38
CA PRO A 51 10.26 -9.43 1.52
C PRO A 51 10.28 -8.40 0.39
N GLU A 52 9.98 -8.82 -0.83
CA GLU A 52 9.91 -7.96 -2.02
C GLU A 52 8.84 -6.87 -1.86
N PHE A 53 7.66 -7.23 -1.37
CA PHE A 53 6.59 -6.27 -1.09
C PHE A 53 6.98 -5.28 0.01
N ILE A 54 7.62 -5.72 1.09
CA ILE A 54 8.09 -4.80 2.14
C ILE A 54 9.09 -3.77 1.60
N GLU A 55 10.03 -4.20 0.76
CA GLU A 55 10.98 -3.29 0.10
C GLU A 55 10.27 -2.32 -0.85
N GLU A 56 9.25 -2.80 -1.57
CA GLU A 56 8.44 -1.94 -2.44
C GLU A 56 7.65 -0.89 -1.66
N VAL A 57 7.03 -1.27 -0.53
CA VAL A 57 6.32 -0.32 0.34
C VAL A 57 7.30 0.70 0.94
N LYS A 58 8.48 0.25 1.39
CA LYS A 58 9.52 1.14 1.93
C LYS A 58 10.01 2.16 0.91
N LYS A 59 10.19 1.73 -0.34
CA LYS A 59 10.65 2.59 -1.44
C LYS A 59 9.60 3.63 -1.84
N ASN A 60 8.34 3.22 -1.97
CA ASN A 60 7.27 4.10 -2.46
C ASN A 60 6.60 4.94 -1.36
N PHE A 61 6.60 4.44 -0.12
CA PHE A 61 5.93 5.06 1.03
C PHE A 61 6.89 5.18 2.23
N PRO A 62 8.03 5.90 2.10
CA PRO A 62 9.04 5.99 3.17
C PRO A 62 8.50 6.61 4.47
N GLY A 63 7.40 7.37 4.40
CA GLY A 63 6.73 7.96 5.57
C GLY A 63 6.11 6.96 6.54
N ILE A 64 5.95 5.69 6.15
CA ILE A 64 5.48 4.61 7.04
C ILE A 64 6.56 4.22 8.07
N GLY A 65 7.86 4.35 7.70
CA GLY A 65 8.99 4.06 8.58
C GLY A 65 9.37 2.57 8.67
N LEU A 66 9.20 1.81 7.58
CA LEU A 66 9.48 0.36 7.51
C LEU A 66 10.96 -0.02 7.63
#